data_AF-E9CQD5-F1
#
_entry.id   AF-E9CQD5-F1
#
_cell.length_a   1.000
_cell.length_b   1.000
_cell.length_c   1.000
_cell.angle_alpha   90.00
_cell.angle_beta   90.00
_cell.angle_gamma   90.00
#
_symmetry.space_group_name_H-M   'P 1'
#
loop_
_entity.id
_entity.type
_entity.pdbx_description
1 polymer ?
#
loop_
_entity_poly.entity_id
_entity_poly.type
_entity_poly.pdbx_seq_one_letter_code
_entity_poly.pdbx_strand_id
1 'polypeptide(L)'
;NSYENRVYQFMGEDRKRYVVKFYRPERWSAQQIGEEHQFALDLVQTEIPAVAPLVLQGNTLHSYGGFFFTVFPSVGGRQYEIDNLDQLEWVGRFLGRIHQVGGERLFAER
;
A
#
# COMPACT_ATOMS: atom_id res chain seq x y z
N ASN A 1 -2.38 -15.34 -3.15
CA ASN A 1 -1.38 -15.63 -2.10
C ASN A 1 -0.20 -14.68 -2.26
N SER A 2 0.16 -13.94 -1.21
CA SER A 2 1.42 -13.19 -1.21
C SER A 2 2.55 -14.16 -0.86
N TYR A 3 3.55 -14.24 -1.72
CA TYR A 3 4.72 -15.11 -1.50
C TYR A 3 5.81 -14.39 -0.70
N GLU A 4 5.85 -13.05 -0.75
CA GLU A 4 6.90 -12.25 -0.11
C GLU A 4 6.58 -11.92 1.35
N ASN A 5 5.33 -11.54 1.64
CA ASN A 5 4.88 -11.10 2.96
C ASN A 5 3.75 -12.00 3.47
N ARG A 6 3.58 -12.09 4.80
CA ARG A 6 2.43 -12.78 5.38
C ARG A 6 1.27 -11.80 5.45
N VAL A 7 0.21 -12.08 4.69
CA VAL A 7 -0.94 -11.19 4.55
C VAL A 7 -2.20 -11.92 4.99
N TYR A 8 -2.95 -11.34 5.91
CA TYR A 8 -4.18 -11.90 6.47
C TYR A 8 -5.31 -10.89 6.42
N GLN A 9 -6.52 -11.36 6.15
CA GLN A 9 -7.74 -10.54 6.22
C GLN A 9 -8.48 -10.80 7.53
N PHE A 10 -9.01 -9.76 8.15
CA PHE A 10 -9.84 -9.84 9.35
C PHE A 10 -11.00 -8.83 9.31
N MET A 11 -11.98 -9.00 10.19
CA MET A 11 -13.10 -8.07 10.38
C MET A 11 -12.86 -7.28 11.67
N GLY A 12 -13.00 -5.95 11.62
CA GLY A 12 -13.00 -5.10 12.80
C GLY A 12 -14.35 -5.12 13.52
N GLU A 13 -14.38 -4.59 14.75
CA GLU A 13 -15.61 -4.42 15.52
C GLU A 13 -16.63 -3.49 14.84
N ASP A 14 -16.14 -2.57 14.01
CA ASP A 14 -16.93 -1.68 13.16
C ASP A 14 -17.57 -2.38 11.95
N ARG A 15 -17.41 -3.71 11.85
CA ARG A 15 -17.87 -4.56 10.75
C ARG A 15 -17.26 -4.21 9.39
N LYS A 16 -16.09 -3.55 9.37
CA LYS A 16 -15.29 -3.38 8.15
C LYS A 16 -14.22 -4.45 8.05
N ARG A 17 -13.84 -4.79 6.82
CA ARG A 17 -12.75 -5.72 6.55
C ARG A 17 -11.44 -4.96 6.44
N TYR A 18 -10.38 -5.58 6.95
CA TYR A 18 -9.03 -5.07 6.96
C TYR A 18 -8.06 -6.15 6.52
N VAL A 19 -6.89 -5.72 6.06
CA VAL A 19 -5.79 -6.60 5.71
C VAL A 19 -4.58 -6.20 6.55
N VAL A 20 -3.98 -7.15 7.26
CA VAL A 20 -2.68 -6.96 7.90
C VAL A 20 -1.59 -7.55 7.01
N LYS A 21 -0.53 -6.78 6.75
CA LYS A 21 0.69 -7.19 6.05
C LYS A 21 1.82 -7.25 7.07
N PHE A 22 2.31 -8.44 7.36
CA PHE A 22 3.56 -8.64 8.11
C PHE A 22 4.71 -8.71 7.12
N TYR A 23 5.66 -7.79 7.26
CA TYR A 23 6.85 -7.72 6.44
C TYR A 23 7.78 -8.89 6.77
N ARG A 24 8.39 -9.46 5.73
CA ARG A 24 9.46 -10.46 5.91
C ARG A 24 10.61 -9.82 6.72
N PRO A 25 11.05 -10.44 7.84
CA PRO A 25 12.19 -9.95 8.60
C PRO A 25 13.45 -9.82 7.74
N GLU A 26 14.29 -8.84 8.08
CA GLU A 26 15.60 -8.59 7.46
C GLU A 26 15.57 -8.24 5.96
N ARG A 27 14.38 -8.05 5.38
CA ARG A 27 14.23 -7.69 3.98
C ARG A 27 14.24 -6.18 3.76
N TRP A 28 13.60 -5.43 4.66
CA TRP A 28 13.44 -3.99 4.59
C TRP A 28 13.65 -3.39 5.99
N SER A 29 14.29 -2.23 6.06
CA SER A 29 14.38 -1.42 7.28
C SER A 29 13.04 -0.74 7.57
N ALA A 30 12.86 -0.28 8.81
CA ALA A 30 11.68 0.49 9.18
C ALA A 30 11.57 1.79 8.37
N GLN A 31 12.70 2.41 8.05
CA GLN A 31 12.78 3.65 7.27
C GLN A 31 12.34 3.40 5.82
N GLN A 32 12.83 2.35 5.17
CA GLN A 32 12.41 1.97 3.80
C GLN A 32 10.91 1.70 3.72
N ILE A 33 10.36 0.98 4.71
CA ILE A 33 8.91 0.74 4.77
C ILE A 33 8.16 2.05 5.02
N GLY A 34 8.70 2.94 5.85
CA GLY A 34 8.15 4.28 6.08
C GLY A 34 8.09 5.12 4.81
N GLU A 35 9.10 5.05 3.95
CA GLU A 35 9.09 5.72 2.64
C GLU A 35 8.01 5.17 1.71
N GLU A 36 7.85 3.83 1.63
CA GLU A 36 6.73 3.20 0.90
C GLU A 36 5.38 3.70 1.43
N HIS A 37 5.21 3.77 2.75
CA HIS A 37 3.97 4.23 3.38
C HIS A 37 3.68 5.70 3.05
N GLN A 38 4.69 6.57 3.13
CA GLN A 38 4.54 7.98 2.81
C GLN A 38 4.17 8.17 1.34
N PHE A 39 4.84 7.46 0.43
CA PHE A 39 4.51 7.51 -0.98
C PHE A 39 3.07 7.05 -1.26
N ALA A 40 2.62 5.96 -0.64
CA ALA A 40 1.24 5.50 -0.78
C ALA A 40 0.22 6.52 -0.26
N LEU A 41 0.52 7.22 0.84
CA LEU A 41 -0.30 8.32 1.35
C LEU A 41 -0.34 9.50 0.37
N ASP A 42 0.80 9.91 -0.18
CA ASP A 42 0.91 10.99 -1.15
C ASP A 42 0.10 10.69 -2.43
N LEU A 43 0.11 9.43 -2.90
CA LEU A 43 -0.72 8.98 -4.03
C LEU A 43 -2.23 9.15 -3.73
N VAL A 44 -2.69 8.72 -2.55
CA VAL A 44 -4.10 8.84 -2.16
C VAL A 44 -4.51 10.32 -2.02
N GLN A 45 -3.64 11.16 -1.45
CA GLN A 45 -3.87 12.61 -1.33
C GLN A 45 -4.00 13.29 -2.70
N THR A 46 -3.32 12.76 -3.71
CA THR A 46 -3.37 13.25 -5.09
C THR A 46 -4.50 12.58 -5.89
N GLU A 47 -5.47 11.93 -5.25
CA GLU A 47 -6.62 11.25 -5.88
C GLU A 47 -6.21 10.18 -6.91
N ILE A 48 -5.10 9.49 -6.64
CA ILE A 48 -4.71 8.28 -7.37
C ILE A 48 -5.30 7.08 -6.60
N PRO A 49 -5.93 6.10 -7.29
CA PRO A 49 -6.65 4.99 -6.65
C PRO A 49 -5.69 3.91 -6.09
N ALA A 50 -4.81 4.32 -5.19
CA ALA A 50 -3.96 3.45 -4.38
C ALA A 50 -4.63 3.16 -3.03
N VAL A 51 -4.14 2.13 -2.34
CA VAL A 51 -4.58 1.80 -0.97
C VAL A 51 -3.43 2.08 -0.01
N ALA A 52 -3.52 3.19 0.71
CA ALA A 52 -2.55 3.57 1.72
C ALA A 52 -2.74 2.79 3.04
N PRO A 53 -1.67 2.58 3.82
CA PRO A 53 -1.79 2.00 5.15
C PRO A 53 -2.57 2.94 6.08
N LEU A 54 -3.30 2.35 7.03
CA LEU A 54 -4.00 3.10 8.06
C LEU A 54 -3.01 3.74 9.02
N VAL A 55 -3.28 4.98 9.40
CA VAL A 55 -2.58 5.63 10.52
C VAL A 55 -3.28 5.20 11.81
N LEU A 56 -2.66 4.30 12.55
CA LEU A 56 -3.14 3.82 13.84
C LEU A 56 -2.19 4.34 14.92
N GLN A 57 -2.74 4.94 15.98
CA GLN A 57 -1.92 5.50 17.07
C GLN A 57 -0.79 6.44 16.56
N GLY A 58 -1.09 7.23 15.53
CA GLY A 58 -0.16 8.19 14.93
C GLY A 58 0.90 7.59 13.99
N ASN A 59 0.90 6.27 13.75
CA ASN A 59 1.90 5.60 12.91
C ASN A 59 1.23 4.67 11.90
N THR A 60 1.91 4.42 10.78
CA THR A 60 1.48 3.44 9.76
C THR A 60 2.24 2.12 9.86
N LEU A 61 3.42 2.12 10.47
CA LEU A 61 4.27 0.96 10.69
C LEU A 61 4.30 0.61 12.18
N HIS A 62 4.08 -0.66 12.48
CA HIS A 62 4.07 -1.20 13.84
C HIS A 62 5.01 -2.39 13.93
N SER A 63 5.34 -2.81 15.15
CA SER A 63 6.14 -4.01 15.40
C SER A 63 5.48 -4.93 16.42
N TYR A 64 5.61 -6.23 16.21
CA TYR A 64 5.14 -7.26 17.14
C TYR A 64 5.96 -8.53 16.97
N GLY A 65 6.48 -9.09 18.06
CA GLY A 65 7.20 -10.37 18.05
C GLY A 65 8.41 -10.41 17.10
N GLY A 66 9.09 -9.26 16.89
CA GLY A 66 10.21 -9.15 15.96
C GLY A 66 9.83 -8.93 14.49
N PHE A 67 8.55 -8.80 14.17
CA PHE A 67 8.06 -8.52 12.82
C PHE A 67 7.57 -7.08 12.73
N PHE A 68 7.85 -6.43 11.60
CA PHE A 68 7.13 -5.21 11.23
C PHE A 68 5.79 -5.57 10.59
N PHE A 69 4.76 -4.78 10.86
CA PHE A 69 3.46 -4.94 10.23
C PHE A 69 2.74 -3.61 10.01
N THR A 70 1.79 -3.63 9.10
CA THR A 70 0.88 -2.52 8.82
C THR A 70 -0.51 -3.04 8.52
N VAL A 71 -1.52 -2.18 8.63
CA VAL A 71 -2.93 -2.51 8.39
C VAL A 71 -3.46 -1.64 7.27
N PHE A 72 -4.12 -2.25 6.29
CA PHE A 72 -4.80 -1.58 5.18
C PHE A 72 -6.31 -1.80 5.27
N PRO A 73 -7.14 -0.86 4.77
CA PRO A 73 -8.53 -1.17 4.51
C PRO A 73 -8.61 -2.29 3.44
N SER A 74 -9.50 -3.28 3.65
CA SER A 74 -9.73 -4.31 2.63
C SER A 74 -10.57 -3.71 1.51
N VAL A 75 -9.95 -3.52 0.35
CA VAL A 75 -10.61 -3.01 -0.85
C VAL A 75 -10.93 -4.19 -1.76
N GLY A 76 -12.21 -4.34 -2.07
CA GLY A 76 -12.65 -5.25 -3.11
C GLY A 76 -12.37 -4.67 -4.49
N GLY A 77 -12.31 -5.51 -5.50
CA GLY A 77 -12.13 -5.07 -6.88
C GLY A 77 -12.60 -6.14 -7.84
N ARG A 78 -12.80 -5.74 -9.10
CA ARG A 78 -12.94 -6.68 -10.21
C ARG A 78 -11.55 -6.94 -10.78
N GLN A 79 -11.39 -8.10 -11.40
CA GLN A 79 -10.18 -8.39 -12.14
C GLN A 79 -10.04 -7.39 -13.30
N TYR A 80 -8.82 -6.90 -13.50
CA TYR A 80 -8.47 -6.05 -14.64
C TYR A 80 -8.49 -6.88 -15.93
N GLU A 81 -9.12 -6.35 -16.97
CA GLU A 81 -9.24 -6.97 -18.30
C GLU A 81 -8.21 -6.34 -19.23
N ILE A 82 -7.14 -7.08 -19.55
CA ILE A 82 -5.99 -6.54 -20.31
C ILE A 82 -6.35 -6.22 -21.76
N ASP A 83 -7.35 -6.90 -22.32
CA ASP A 83 -7.86 -6.71 -23.68
C ASP A 83 -8.90 -5.58 -23.79
N ASN A 84 -9.29 -4.99 -22.66
CA ASN A 84 -10.20 -3.85 -22.63
C ASN A 84 -9.42 -2.53 -22.80
N LEU A 85 -9.48 -1.95 -24.00
CA LEU A 85 -8.72 -0.74 -24.35
C LEU A 85 -9.05 0.46 -23.46
N ASP A 86 -10.31 0.60 -23.02
CA ASP A 86 -10.71 1.68 -22.12
C ASP A 86 -10.02 1.52 -20.75
N GLN A 87 -9.99 0.30 -20.21
CA GLN A 87 -9.29 0.04 -18.94
C GLN A 87 -7.78 0.25 -19.10
N LEU A 88 -7.20 -0.12 -20.24
CA LEU A 88 -5.79 0.10 -20.54
C LEU A 88 -5.43 1.60 -20.58
N GLU A 89 -6.28 2.43 -21.18
CA GLU A 89 -6.09 3.88 -21.17
C GLU A 89 -6.10 4.43 -19.75
N TRP A 90 -7.06 4.00 -18.91
CA TRP A 90 -7.10 4.39 -17.50
C TRP A 90 -5.84 3.99 -16.73
N VAL A 91 -5.33 2.78 -16.93
CA VAL A 91 -4.05 2.33 -16.35
C VAL A 91 -2.92 3.24 -16.79
N GLY A 92 -2.81 3.56 -18.08
CA GLY A 92 -1.80 4.47 -18.61
C GLY A 92 -1.86 5.87 -17.97
N ARG A 93 -3.07 6.42 -17.82
CA ARG A 93 -3.29 7.71 -17.14
C ARG A 93 -2.85 7.67 -15.68
N PHE A 94 -3.20 6.61 -14.94
CA PHE A 94 -2.79 6.50 -13.53
C PHE A 94 -1.28 6.29 -13.39
N LEU A 95 -0.64 5.51 -14.27
CA LEU A 95 0.82 5.36 -14.27
C LEU A 95 1.53 6.70 -14.47
N GLY A 96 1.07 7.52 -15.42
CA GLY A 96 1.63 8.86 -15.63
C GLY A 96 1.52 9.73 -14.38
N ARG A 97 0.38 9.69 -13.68
CA ARG A 97 0.17 10.42 -12.42
C ARG A 97 1.04 9.89 -11.28
N ILE A 98 1.21 8.57 -11.18
CA ILE A 98 2.11 7.94 -10.19
C ILE A 98 3.54 8.40 -10.43
N HIS A 99 4.01 8.45 -11.68
CA HIS A 99 5.34 8.98 -12.01
C HIS A 99 5.49 10.45 -11.65
N GLN A 100 4.45 11.27 -11.86
CA GLN A 100 4.47 12.68 -11.48
C GLN A 100 4.69 12.84 -9.97
N VAL A 101 3.90 12.15 -9.13
CA VAL A 101 4.07 12.17 -7.67
C VAL A 101 5.44 11.62 -7.26
N GLY A 102 5.88 10.53 -7.88
CA GLY A 102 7.21 9.95 -7.60
C GLY A 102 8.39 10.86 -7.96
N GLY A 103 8.17 11.85 -8.83
CA GLY A 103 9.15 12.88 -9.16
C GLY A 103 9.22 14.03 -8.15
N GLU A 104 8.24 14.19 -7.27
CA GLU A 104 8.18 15.29 -6.29
C GLU A 104 9.08 15.05 -5.08
N ARG A 105 9.24 13.78 -4.67
CA ARG A 105 10.10 13.38 -3.55
C ARG A 105 10.78 12.05 -3.85
N LEU A 106 12.11 12.07 -3.89
CA LEU A 106 12.92 10.85 -4.04
C LEU A 106 13.04 10.09 -2.71
N PHE A 107 13.11 8.77 -2.81
CA PHE A 107 13.42 7.90 -1.69
C PHE A 107 14.90 8.08 -1.33
N ALA A 108 15.19 8.19 -0.04
CA ALA A 108 16.51 8.37 0.51
C ALA A 108 17.13 7.06 1.01
N GLU A 109 16.31 6.08 1.42
CA GLU A 109 16.76 4.81 1.96
C GLU A 109 17.05 3.80 0.82
N ARG A 110 18.07 2.94 1.00
CA ARG A 110 18.52 1.95 0.00
C ARG A 110 18.43 0.52 0.47
#